data_AF-A0A246K4Y6-F1
#
_entry.id   AF-A0A246K4Y6-F1
#
_cell.length_a   1.000
_cell.length_b   1.000
_cell.length_c   1.000
_cell.angle_alpha   90.00
_cell.angle_beta   90.00
_cell.angle_gamma   90.00
#
_symmetry.space_group_name_H-M   'P 1'
#
loop_
_entity.id
_entity.type
_entity.pdbx_description
1 polymer ?
#
loop_
_entity_poly.entity_id
_entity_poly.type
_entity_poly.pdbx_seq_one_letter_code
_entity_poly.pdbx_strand_id
1 'polypeptide(L)'
;MIWAAAAAVALLGSGQAMAFQAPHGSVAAKKVVPAEKLAPAEKKATNGTTPEEISNTARLNAEQASRARQDNVTYEQEVSAAQQQVAHDQTVFTEETAAYEAEKARVAALSAEERMKWEADAAACKAGDLTRCAKPVPPQP
;
A
#
# COMPACT_ATOMS: atom_id res chain seq x y z
N MET A 1 -2.08 -14.67 -40.98
CA MET A 1 -1.58 -13.33 -41.32
C MET A 1 -0.85 -12.80 -40.09
N ILE A 2 0.46 -12.65 -40.22
CA ILE A 2 1.35 -12.02 -39.25
C ILE A 2 1.03 -10.51 -39.23
N TRP A 3 1.17 -9.85 -38.07
CA TRP A 3 1.62 -8.46 -37.82
C TRP A 3 1.30 -8.19 -36.32
N ALA A 4 2.24 -8.36 -35.39
CA ALA A 4 3.30 -7.42 -35.03
C ALA A 4 2.78 -6.01 -34.71
N ALA A 5 2.49 -5.76 -33.42
CA ALA A 5 2.46 -4.41 -32.85
C ALA A 5 3.09 -4.45 -31.45
N ALA A 6 4.41 -4.60 -31.44
CA ALA A 6 5.24 -4.22 -30.30
C ALA A 6 5.70 -2.76 -30.50
N ALA A 7 5.92 -2.08 -29.38
CA ALA A 7 6.55 -0.76 -29.19
C ALA A 7 5.59 0.44 -29.05
N ALA A 8 5.37 0.87 -27.79
CA ALA A 8 5.71 2.22 -27.32
C ALA A 8 5.34 2.38 -25.83
N VAL A 9 6.14 1.81 -24.92
CA VAL A 9 6.20 2.29 -23.52
C VAL A 9 7.43 3.17 -23.43
N ALA A 10 7.24 4.48 -23.56
CA ALA A 10 8.26 5.46 -23.25
C ALA A 10 7.61 6.75 -22.74
N LEU A 11 8.07 7.15 -21.55
CA LEU A 11 8.08 8.50 -21.01
C LEU A 11 6.74 9.08 -20.53
N LEU A 12 6.44 8.83 -19.26
CA LEU A 12 5.96 9.86 -18.32
C LEU A 12 6.51 9.53 -16.92
N GLY A 13 7.85 9.41 -16.86
CA GLY A 13 8.60 9.58 -15.63
C GLY A 13 8.90 11.07 -15.45
N SER A 14 8.05 11.76 -14.70
CA SER A 14 8.37 13.06 -14.12
C SER A 14 7.57 13.18 -12.84
N GLY A 15 8.25 12.87 -11.74
CA GLY A 15 7.70 12.91 -10.40
C GLY A 15 7.18 14.29 -10.04
N GLN A 16 6.07 14.30 -9.31
CA GLN A 16 5.75 15.36 -8.38
C GLN A 16 5.93 14.75 -7.00
N ALA A 17 7.19 14.66 -6.59
CA ALA A 17 7.55 14.32 -5.23
C ALA A 17 7.04 15.41 -4.28
N MET A 18 6.32 14.99 -3.25
CA MET A 18 6.46 15.48 -1.87
C MET A 18 6.69 16.99 -1.72
N ALA A 19 5.61 17.78 -1.66
CA ALA A 19 5.65 19.07 -0.99
C ALA A 19 5.47 18.86 0.53
N PHE A 20 6.51 18.32 1.19
CA PHE A 20 6.64 18.35 2.63
C PHE A 20 8.06 18.80 3.03
N GLN A 21 8.08 19.95 3.72
CA GLN A 21 9.09 20.48 4.65
C GLN A 21 10.43 21.08 4.14
N ALA A 22 10.69 22.23 4.74
CA ALA A 22 11.83 23.14 4.59
C ALA A 22 13.14 22.58 5.16
N PRO A 23 14.24 23.35 5.02
CA PRO A 23 14.94 23.74 6.24
C PRO A 23 15.24 25.25 6.32
N HIS A 24 15.11 25.73 7.55
CA HIS A 24 15.68 26.98 8.02
C HIS A 24 17.21 26.99 7.87
N GLY A 25 17.77 28.17 7.59
CA GLY A 25 19.10 28.54 8.09
C GLY A 25 20.11 28.99 7.03
N SER A 26 20.19 30.30 6.80
CA SER A 26 21.47 30.94 6.48
C SER A 26 21.55 32.26 7.24
N VAL A 27 22.47 32.29 8.20
CA VAL A 27 22.81 33.42 9.06
C VAL A 27 23.90 34.23 8.36
N ALA A 28 23.59 35.44 7.90
CA ALA A 28 24.48 36.59 7.66
C ALA A 28 23.60 37.74 7.12
N ALA A 29 23.60 38.98 7.59
CA ALA A 29 24.66 39.76 8.18
C ALA A 29 24.07 40.84 9.12
N LYS A 30 24.83 41.14 10.18
CA LYS A 30 24.68 42.29 11.08
C LYS A 30 24.59 43.61 10.28
N LYS A 31 23.62 44.46 10.64
CA LYS A 31 23.82 45.92 10.62
C LYS A 31 23.39 46.47 11.97
N VAL A 32 24.40 46.80 12.79
CA VAL A 32 24.26 47.51 14.06
C VAL A 32 24.00 48.99 13.73
N VAL A 33 22.95 49.57 14.29
CA VAL A 33 22.68 51.01 14.27
C VAL A 33 22.82 51.50 15.72
N PRO A 34 23.54 52.62 15.98
CA PRO A 34 24.02 52.95 17.31
C PRO A 34 22.91 53.52 18.20
N ALA A 35 23.07 53.27 19.51
CA ALA A 35 22.32 53.93 20.56
C ALA A 35 22.68 55.42 20.61
N GLU A 36 21.67 56.30 20.66
CA GLU A 36 21.55 57.37 21.67
C GLU A 36 20.25 58.19 21.43
N LYS A 37 19.21 57.95 22.24
CA LYS A 37 18.40 59.01 22.86
C LYS A 37 17.49 58.40 23.92
N LEU A 38 17.89 58.61 25.17
CA LEU A 38 17.11 58.30 26.37
C LEU A 38 15.93 59.26 26.53
N ALA A 39 14.76 58.70 26.88
CA ALA A 39 13.91 59.06 28.04
C ALA A 39 12.40 58.95 27.73
N PRO A 40 11.49 58.77 28.73
CA PRO A 40 11.68 58.32 30.12
C PRO A 40 10.74 57.16 30.52
N ALA A 41 10.88 56.72 31.78
CA ALA A 41 9.87 56.04 32.59
C ALA A 41 9.53 54.60 32.21
N GLU A 42 10.19 53.68 32.93
CA GLU A 42 9.52 52.65 33.73
C GLU A 42 8.00 52.57 33.54
N LYS A 43 7.61 51.79 32.55
CA LYS A 43 6.58 50.79 32.82
C LYS A 43 7.26 49.48 32.55
N LYS A 44 7.76 48.84 33.62
CA LYS A 44 7.74 47.38 33.66
C LYS A 44 6.33 47.06 33.19
N ALA A 45 6.17 46.58 31.96
CA ALA A 45 4.94 45.94 31.58
C ALA A 45 4.83 44.82 32.59
N THR A 46 4.06 45.03 33.66
CA THR A 46 3.68 43.98 34.58
C THR A 46 3.06 42.97 33.65
N ASN A 47 3.79 41.87 33.41
CA ASN A 47 3.30 40.81 32.58
C ASN A 47 1.93 40.50 33.15
N GLY A 48 0.86 40.82 32.41
CA GLY A 48 -0.51 40.87 32.94
C GLY A 48 -1.06 39.48 33.26
N THR A 49 -0.17 38.49 33.32
CA THR A 49 -0.42 37.11 33.63
C THR A 49 -0.15 36.88 35.12
N THR A 50 -1.18 36.51 35.85
CA THR A 50 -1.07 36.12 37.25
C THR A 50 -0.30 34.79 37.38
N PRO A 51 0.32 34.49 38.54
CA PRO A 51 0.93 33.17 38.78
C PRO A 51 -0.04 32.00 38.55
N GLU A 52 -1.33 32.21 38.85
CA GLU A 52 -2.40 31.24 38.62
C GLU A 52 -2.63 30.98 37.13
N GLU A 53 -2.60 32.02 36.30
CA GLU A 53 -2.71 31.88 34.84
C GLU A 53 -1.51 31.14 34.26
N ILE A 54 -0.30 31.42 34.73
CA ILE A 54 0.93 30.71 34.30
C ILE A 54 0.84 29.22 34.64
N SER A 55 0.42 28.89 35.87
CA SER A 55 0.25 27.51 36.33
C SER A 55 -0.81 26.76 35.51
N ASN A 56 -1.97 27.41 35.25
CA ASN A 56 -3.03 26.82 34.45
C ASN A 56 -2.60 26.59 33.00
N THR A 57 -1.90 27.54 32.39
CA THR A 57 -1.35 27.36 31.04
C THR A 57 -0.33 26.23 30.99
N ALA A 58 0.56 26.13 31.98
CA ALA A 58 1.52 25.04 32.06
C ALA A 58 0.84 23.67 32.16
N ARG A 59 -0.20 23.56 33.00
CA ARG A 59 -1.02 22.34 33.13
C ARG A 59 -1.71 21.97 31.82
N LEU A 60 -2.39 22.92 31.18
CA LEU A 60 -3.08 22.68 29.91
C LEU A 60 -2.12 22.27 28.79
N ASN A 61 -0.94 22.90 28.72
CA ASN A 61 0.10 22.52 27.76
C ASN A 61 0.64 21.11 28.03
N ALA A 62 0.82 20.74 29.30
CA ALA A 62 1.23 19.38 29.67
C ALA A 62 0.17 18.33 29.29
N GLU A 63 -1.11 18.62 29.53
CA GLU A 63 -2.23 17.76 29.13
C GLU A 63 -2.33 17.63 27.60
N GLN A 64 -2.24 18.74 26.86
CA GLN A 64 -2.25 18.72 25.39
C GLN A 64 -1.06 17.93 24.83
N ALA A 65 0.14 18.14 25.38
CA ALA A 65 1.32 17.38 24.98
C ALA A 65 1.18 15.89 25.29
N SER A 66 0.52 15.54 26.40
CA SER A 66 0.24 14.14 26.74
C SER A 66 -0.74 13.49 25.77
N ARG A 67 -1.81 14.20 25.40
CA ARG A 67 -2.79 13.73 24.41
C ARG A 67 -2.16 13.56 23.04
N ALA A 68 -1.42 14.56 22.56
CA ALA A 68 -0.72 14.49 21.28
C ALA A 68 0.27 13.30 21.23
N ARG A 69 0.97 13.01 22.33
CA ARG A 69 1.83 11.81 22.41
C ARG A 69 1.03 10.51 22.31
N GLN A 70 -0.11 10.41 22.98
CA GLN A 70 -0.99 9.24 22.87
C GLN A 70 -1.54 9.08 21.45
N ASP A 71 -2.03 10.16 20.84
CA ASP A 71 -2.57 10.13 19.49
C ASP A 71 -1.50 9.69 18.48
N ASN A 72 -0.27 10.19 18.61
CA ASN A 72 0.85 9.77 17.76
C ASN A 72 1.16 8.27 17.92
N VAL A 73 1.18 7.76 19.16
CA VAL A 73 1.43 6.32 19.40
C VAL A 73 0.34 5.47 18.78
N THR A 74 -0.92 5.86 18.96
CA THR A 74 -2.06 5.15 18.35
C THR A 74 -1.94 5.17 16.82
N TYR A 75 -1.65 6.33 16.24
CA TYR A 75 -1.47 6.47 14.80
C TYR A 75 -0.33 5.59 14.26
N GLU A 76 0.82 5.58 14.93
CA GLU A 76 1.96 4.74 14.55
C GLU A 76 1.61 3.25 14.61
N GLN A 77 0.83 2.82 15.61
CA GLN A 77 0.34 1.45 15.71
C GLN A 77 -0.61 1.09 14.57
N GLU A 78 -1.56 1.97 14.24
CA GLU A 78 -2.51 1.77 13.14
C GLU A 78 -1.78 1.68 11.79
N VAL A 79 -0.82 2.56 11.53
CA VAL A 79 -0.01 2.52 10.30
C VAL A 79 0.80 1.24 10.22
N SER A 80 1.45 0.83 11.32
CA SER A 80 2.21 -0.42 11.35
C SER A 80 1.32 -1.63 11.09
N ALA A 81 0.13 -1.69 11.70
CA ALA A 81 -0.81 -2.78 11.50
C ALA A 81 -1.31 -2.85 10.05
N ALA A 82 -1.66 -1.70 9.46
CA ALA A 82 -2.08 -1.61 8.07
C ALA A 82 -0.98 -2.06 7.10
N GLN A 83 0.28 -1.68 7.35
CA GLN A 83 1.42 -2.10 6.53
C GLN A 83 1.65 -3.62 6.60
N GLN A 84 1.55 -4.20 7.79
CA GLN A 84 1.67 -5.66 7.96
C GLN A 84 0.55 -6.40 7.25
N GLN A 85 -0.68 -5.88 7.30
CA GLN A 85 -1.82 -6.46 6.60
C GLN A 85 -1.61 -6.44 5.08
N VAL A 86 -1.20 -5.30 4.51
CA VAL A 86 -0.93 -5.21 3.06
C VAL A 86 0.17 -6.18 2.63
N ALA A 87 1.24 -6.30 3.40
CA ALA A 87 2.33 -7.23 3.10
C ALA A 87 1.87 -8.70 3.16
N HIS A 88 1.05 -9.04 4.16
CA HIS A 88 0.45 -10.35 4.30
C HIS A 88 -0.47 -10.67 3.13
N ASP A 89 -1.40 -9.78 2.80
CA ASP A 89 -2.39 -9.99 1.75
C ASP A 89 -1.74 -10.11 0.37
N GLN A 90 -0.66 -9.36 0.13
CA GLN A 90 0.13 -9.49 -1.08
C GLN A 90 0.81 -10.86 -1.17
N THR A 91 1.30 -11.40 -0.05
CA THR A 91 1.91 -12.74 0.03
C THR A 91 0.86 -13.82 -0.27
N VAL A 92 -0.27 -13.80 0.44
CA VAL A 92 -1.38 -14.74 0.22
C VAL A 92 -1.84 -14.71 -1.24
N PHE A 93 -2.07 -13.52 -1.81
CA PHE A 93 -2.48 -13.40 -3.21
C PHE A 93 -1.49 -14.07 -4.17
N THR A 94 -0.19 -13.87 -3.95
CA THR A 94 0.84 -14.49 -4.79
C THR A 94 0.89 -16.01 -4.65
N GLU A 95 0.75 -16.53 -3.44
CA GLU A 95 0.73 -17.97 -3.17
C GLU A 95 -0.51 -18.64 -3.78
N GLU A 96 -1.69 -18.05 -3.57
CA GLU A 96 -2.95 -18.57 -4.13
C GLU A 96 -2.96 -18.54 -5.66
N THR A 97 -2.43 -17.47 -6.25
CA THR A 97 -2.30 -17.37 -7.71
C THR A 97 -1.37 -18.46 -8.26
N ALA A 98 -0.24 -18.69 -7.60
CA ALA A 98 0.70 -19.74 -8.00
C ALA A 98 0.07 -21.13 -7.88
N ALA A 99 -0.66 -21.40 -6.79
CA ALA A 99 -1.37 -22.66 -6.59
C ALA A 99 -2.46 -22.88 -7.64
N TYR A 100 -3.25 -21.84 -7.95
CA TYR A 100 -4.30 -21.90 -8.96
C TYR A 100 -3.75 -22.21 -10.34
N GLU A 101 -2.71 -21.50 -10.78
CA GLU A 101 -2.12 -21.74 -12.10
C GLU A 101 -1.41 -23.11 -12.18
N ALA A 102 -0.82 -23.59 -11.09
CA ALA A 102 -0.26 -24.93 -11.02
C ALA A 102 -1.36 -26.02 -11.15
N GLU A 103 -2.48 -25.86 -10.44
CA GLU A 103 -3.60 -26.80 -10.52
C GLU A 103 -4.25 -26.80 -11.91
N LYS A 104 -4.41 -25.62 -12.50
CA LYS A 104 -4.88 -25.47 -13.88
C LYS A 104 -3.97 -26.19 -14.88
N ALA A 105 -2.65 -26.07 -14.73
CA ALA A 105 -1.70 -26.79 -15.57
C ALA A 105 -1.79 -28.31 -15.37
N ARG A 106 -1.96 -28.77 -14.13
CA ARG A 106 -2.16 -30.20 -13.80
C ARG A 106 -3.43 -30.76 -14.44
N VAL A 107 -4.55 -30.05 -14.33
CA VAL A 107 -5.83 -30.43 -14.94
C VAL A 107 -5.73 -30.42 -16.46
N ALA A 108 -5.06 -29.41 -17.04
CA ALA A 108 -4.83 -29.36 -18.48
C ALA A 108 -4.04 -30.59 -18.97
N ALA A 109 -2.96 -30.96 -18.28
CA ALA A 109 -2.18 -32.16 -18.60
C ALA A 109 -3.02 -33.44 -18.55
N LEU A 110 -3.78 -33.65 -17.47
CA LEU A 110 -4.67 -34.81 -17.33
C LEU A 110 -5.74 -34.86 -18.43
N SER A 111 -6.37 -33.72 -18.72
CA SER A 111 -7.41 -33.66 -19.74
C SER A 111 -6.88 -33.92 -21.16
N ALA A 112 -5.61 -33.57 -21.44
CA ALA A 112 -4.97 -33.88 -22.71
C ALA A 112 -4.76 -35.40 -22.87
N GLU A 113 -4.33 -36.09 -21.81
CA GLU A 113 -4.20 -37.55 -21.81
C GLU A 113 -5.55 -38.25 -21.99
N GLU A 114 -6.57 -37.80 -21.25
CA GLU A 114 -7.94 -38.30 -21.38
C GLU A 114 -8.51 -38.07 -22.78
N ARG A 115 -8.21 -36.91 -23.39
CA ARG A 115 -8.60 -36.59 -24.77
C ARG A 115 -7.97 -37.55 -25.76
N MET A 116 -6.66 -37.79 -25.68
CA MET A 116 -5.96 -38.71 -26.57
C MET A 116 -6.53 -40.12 -26.47
N LYS A 117 -6.81 -40.60 -25.24
CA LYS A 117 -7.45 -41.90 -25.03
C LYS A 117 -8.85 -41.95 -25.63
N TRP A 118 -9.65 -40.92 -25.40
CA TRP A 118 -11.01 -40.84 -25.93
C TRP A 118 -11.02 -40.84 -27.46
N GLU A 119 -10.11 -40.08 -28.09
CA GLU A 119 -9.99 -40.03 -29.56
C GLU A 119 -9.60 -41.41 -30.13
N ALA A 120 -8.69 -42.12 -29.46
CA ALA A 120 -8.32 -43.49 -29.83
C ALA A 120 -9.49 -44.47 -29.68
N ASP A 121 -10.25 -44.38 -28.59
CA ASP A 121 -11.43 -45.22 -28.34
C ASP A 121 -12.54 -44.97 -29.35
N ALA A 122 -12.78 -43.69 -29.67
CA ALA A 122 -13.73 -43.29 -30.68
C ALA A 122 -13.33 -43.80 -32.07
N ALA A 123 -12.05 -43.72 -32.43
CA ALA A 123 -11.53 -44.25 -33.69
C ALA A 123 -11.66 -45.78 -33.78
N ALA A 124 -11.32 -46.51 -32.70
CA ALA A 124 -11.44 -47.97 -32.64
C ALA A 124 -12.91 -48.43 -32.76
N CYS A 125 -13.83 -47.76 -32.04
CA CYS A 125 -15.26 -48.00 -32.16
C CYS A 125 -15.76 -47.75 -33.59
N LYS A 126 -15.35 -46.64 -34.21
CA LYS A 126 -15.70 -46.33 -35.61
C LYS A 126 -15.15 -47.35 -36.61
N ALA A 127 -14.00 -47.96 -36.31
CA ALA A 127 -13.40 -49.02 -37.11
C ALA A 127 -14.05 -50.40 -36.89
N GLY A 128 -15.02 -50.52 -35.97
CA GLY A 128 -15.79 -51.74 -35.73
C GLY A 128 -15.43 -52.49 -34.44
N ASP A 129 -14.48 -52.00 -33.63
CA ASP A 129 -14.23 -52.56 -32.31
C ASP A 129 -15.29 -52.06 -31.32
N LEU A 130 -16.40 -52.80 -31.26
CA LEU A 130 -17.54 -52.48 -30.41
C LEU A 130 -17.19 -52.49 -28.90
N THR A 131 -16.07 -53.12 -28.50
CA THR A 131 -15.65 -53.15 -27.09
C THR A 131 -15.11 -51.82 -26.59
N ARG A 132 -14.72 -50.92 -27.51
CA ARG A 132 -14.21 -49.57 -27.22
C ARG A 132 -15.28 -48.48 -27.36
N CYS A 133 -16.49 -48.83 -27.78
CA CYS A 133 -17.58 -47.86 -27.87
C CYS A 133 -18.02 -47.36 -26.49
N ALA A 134 -18.43 -46.09 -26.43
CA ALA A 134 -19.02 -45.51 -25.23
C ALA A 134 -20.27 -46.31 -24.83
N LYS A 135 -20.37 -46.66 -23.54
CA LYS A 135 -21.55 -47.34 -23.01
C LYS A 135 -22.73 -46.36 -22.98
N PRO A 136 -23.97 -46.82 -23.26
CA PRO A 136 -25.15 -45.98 -23.10
C PRO A 136 -25.22 -45.44 -21.67
N VAL A 137 -25.46 -44.13 -21.53
CA VAL A 137 -25.71 -43.53 -20.22
C VAL A 137 -27.14 -43.92 -19.81
N PRO A 138 -27.36 -44.49 -18.61
CA PRO A 138 -28.69 -44.80 -18.13
C PRO A 138 -29.53 -43.52 -18.02
N PRO A 139 -30.86 -43.58 -18.22
CA PRO A 139 -31.71 -42.41 -18.09
C PRO A 139 -31.58 -41.81 -16.69
N GLN A 140 -31.39 -40.50 -16.61
CA GLN A 140 -31.43 -39.77 -15.34
C GLN A 140 -32.88 -39.68 -14.85
N PRO A 141 -33.14 -39.79 -13.54
CA PRO A 141 -34.49 -39.73 -12.97
C PRO A 141 -35.17 -38.38 -13.16
#